data_AF-A0A7V8XFH5-F1
#
_entry.id   AF-A0A7V8XFH5-F1
#
_cell.length_a   1.000
_cell.length_b   1.000
_cell.length_c   1.000
_cell.angle_alpha   90.00
_cell.angle_beta   90.00
_cell.angle_gamma   90.00
#
_symmetry.space_group_name_H-M   'P 1'
#
loop_
_entity.id
_entity.type
_entity.pdbx_description
1 polymer ?
#
loop_
_entity_poly.entity_id
_entity_poly.type
_entity_poly.pdbx_seq_one_letter_code
_entity_poly.pdbx_strand_id
1 'polypeptide(L)'
;NGRIWKLEFTDPDDPTQATLSLLIEGDDQPVKTLGEIHQPDNLETTAAGSLMVTEDPGSSQQFPVGSTDPAATTARLWWVKLAEGDMTVAAKVDQSADEGPTDVDAARAGNLGDWESSGVVDASEVFGPGAFLVTIQASTLWLEKEIVAPADDPGPLKRGYTKKRAGGQLVLLRVPGA
;
A
#
# COMPACT_ATOMS: atom_id res chain seq x y z
N ASN A 1 11.62 3.69 7.05
CA ASN A 1 10.83 3.03 8.09
C ASN A 1 9.95 1.95 7.48
N GLY A 2 10.44 0.72 7.40
CA GLY A 2 9.57 -0.44 7.25
C GLY A 2 10.38 -1.70 7.04
N ARG A 3 9.99 -2.79 7.71
CA ARG A 3 10.74 -4.04 7.71
C ARG A 3 9.76 -5.20 7.67
N ILE A 4 10.10 -6.21 6.90
CA ILE A 4 9.41 -7.49 6.96
C ILE A 4 10.27 -8.42 7.81
N TRP A 5 9.71 -8.87 8.92
CA TRP A 5 10.37 -9.81 9.82
C TRP A 5 9.86 -11.23 9.55
N LYS A 6 10.76 -12.21 9.64
CA LYS A 6 10.46 -13.63 9.50
C LYS A 6 10.63 -14.32 10.85
N LEU A 7 9.60 -15.06 11.26
CA LEU A 7 9.68 -15.98 12.38
C LEU A 7 9.77 -17.41 11.84
N GLU A 8 10.80 -18.14 12.24
CA GLU A 8 10.99 -19.55 11.89
C GLU A 8 10.80 -20.40 13.15
N PHE A 9 9.69 -21.14 13.21
CA PHE A 9 9.40 -22.04 14.31
C PHE A 9 10.34 -23.25 14.30
N THR A 10 10.77 -23.68 15.49
CA THR A 10 11.63 -24.88 15.63
C THR A 10 10.84 -26.16 15.35
N ASP A 11 9.56 -26.17 15.73
CA ASP A 11 8.60 -27.23 15.45
C ASP A 11 7.33 -26.58 14.85
N PRO A 12 6.93 -26.90 13.60
CA PRO A 12 5.72 -26.35 13.00
C PRO A 12 4.43 -26.87 13.66
N ASP A 13 4.46 -28.02 14.34
CA ASP A 13 3.32 -28.58 15.05
C ASP A 13 3.24 -28.07 16.51
N ASP A 14 4.32 -27.45 17.02
CA ASP A 14 4.40 -26.77 18.32
C ASP A 14 5.09 -25.39 18.18
N PRO A 15 4.36 -24.34 17.76
CA PRO A 15 4.91 -23.02 17.44
C PRO A 15 5.23 -22.17 18.69
N THR A 16 5.80 -22.79 19.74
CA THR A 16 6.16 -22.11 21.00
C THR A 16 7.61 -21.60 21.04
N GLN A 17 8.46 -22.05 20.12
CA GLN A 17 9.86 -21.61 19.99
C GLN A 17 10.17 -21.20 18.56
N ALA A 18 10.78 -20.04 18.36
CA ALA A 18 11.12 -19.52 17.04
C ALA A 18 12.41 -18.69 17.03
N THR A 19 13.03 -18.61 15.86
CA THR A 19 14.07 -17.62 15.56
C THR A 19 13.45 -16.47 14.78
N LEU A 20 13.70 -15.24 15.24
CA LEU A 20 13.30 -14.01 14.55
C LEU A 20 14.49 -13.52 13.71
N SER A 21 14.24 -13.29 12.42
CA SER A 21 15.21 -12.70 11.50
C SER A 21 14.55 -11.61 10.66
N LEU A 22 15.37 -10.72 10.11
CA LEU A 22 14.93 -9.72 9.16
C LEU A 22 14.89 -10.36 7.77
N LEU A 23 13.74 -10.33 7.10
CA LEU A 23 13.58 -10.81 5.72
C LEU A 23 13.91 -9.70 4.74
N ILE A 24 13.20 -8.56 4.87
CA ILE A 24 13.37 -7.38 4.01
C ILE A 24 13.62 -6.16 4.88
N GLU A 25 14.72 -5.47 4.61
CA GLU A 25 14.94 -4.11 5.08
C GLU A 25 14.41 -3.12 4.04
N GLY A 26 13.27 -2.49 4.32
CA GLY A 26 12.72 -1.41 3.51
C GLY A 26 13.16 -0.05 4.03
N ASP A 27 13.20 0.95 3.15
CA ASP A 27 13.61 2.33 3.46
C ASP A 27 14.95 2.47 4.22
N ASP A 28 15.94 1.65 3.88
CA ASP A 28 17.30 1.70 4.46
C ASP A 28 18.22 2.64 3.69
N GLN A 29 17.86 2.97 2.45
CA GLN A 29 18.73 3.76 1.60
C GLN A 29 18.71 5.24 2.01
N PRO A 30 19.86 5.93 1.97
CA PRO A 30 19.94 7.36 2.30
C PRO A 30 19.14 8.23 1.31
N VAL A 31 18.88 7.70 0.12
CA VAL A 31 18.01 8.25 -0.91
C VAL A 31 17.10 7.15 -1.42
N LYS A 32 15.85 7.47 -1.72
CA LYS A 32 14.87 6.49 -2.21
C LYS A 32 15.37 5.88 -3.51
N THR A 33 15.24 4.56 -3.63
CA THR A 33 15.59 3.84 -4.87
C THR A 33 14.39 3.09 -5.43
N LEU A 34 14.40 2.85 -6.74
CA LEU A 34 13.32 2.11 -7.40
C LEU A 34 13.26 0.64 -6.95
N GLY A 35 14.38 0.05 -6.55
CA GLY A 35 14.47 -1.35 -6.12
C GLY A 35 14.09 -1.59 -4.66
N GLU A 36 13.90 -0.52 -3.89
CA GLU A 36 13.58 -0.59 -2.47
C GLU A 36 12.06 -0.53 -2.26
N ILE A 37 11.56 -1.34 -1.32
CA ILE A 37 10.17 -1.26 -0.86
C ILE A 37 10.01 -0.10 0.11
N HIS A 38 8.95 0.68 -0.10
CA HIS A 38 8.66 1.90 0.64
C HIS A 38 7.54 1.63 1.64
N GLN A 39 7.87 1.63 2.93
CA GLN A 39 6.92 1.38 4.02
C GLN A 39 5.98 0.18 3.75
N PRO A 40 6.50 -1.05 3.71
CA PRO A 40 5.66 -2.26 3.59
C PRO A 40 4.55 -2.26 4.65
N ASP A 41 3.33 -2.59 4.22
CA ASP A 41 2.14 -2.62 5.08
C ASP A 41 1.54 -4.04 5.15
N ASN A 42 0.63 -4.39 4.24
CA ASN A 42 -0.09 -5.66 4.30
C ASN A 42 0.67 -6.75 3.53
N LEU A 43 0.48 -8.00 3.96
CA LEU A 43 1.10 -9.17 3.34
C LEU A 43 0.10 -10.33 3.20
N GLU A 44 0.29 -11.12 2.15
CA GLU A 44 -0.41 -12.38 1.91
C GLU A 44 0.59 -13.43 1.46
N THR A 45 0.41 -14.66 1.91
CA THR A 45 1.20 -15.81 1.47
C THR A 45 0.68 -16.40 0.18
N THR A 46 1.56 -16.95 -0.62
CA THR A 46 1.18 -17.72 -1.80
C THR A 46 1.50 -19.20 -1.60
N ALA A 47 0.74 -20.07 -2.27
CA ALA A 47 0.96 -21.52 -2.18
C ALA A 47 2.36 -21.94 -2.66
N ALA A 48 3.02 -21.14 -3.50
CA ALA A 48 4.37 -21.39 -3.99
C ALA A 48 5.50 -20.95 -3.03
N GLY A 49 5.17 -20.50 -1.80
CA GLY A 49 6.17 -20.09 -0.82
C GLY A 49 6.71 -18.67 -1.05
N SER A 50 5.86 -17.78 -1.56
CA SER A 50 6.15 -16.36 -1.71
C SER A 50 5.17 -15.51 -0.88
N LEU A 51 5.43 -14.21 -0.85
CA LEU A 51 4.57 -13.20 -0.26
C LEU A 51 4.14 -12.22 -1.35
N MET A 52 2.90 -11.77 -1.29
CA MET A 52 2.47 -10.51 -1.86
C MET A 52 2.56 -9.44 -0.78
N VAL A 53 3.14 -8.28 -1.06
CA VAL A 53 3.35 -7.21 -0.08
C VAL A 53 2.92 -5.86 -0.64
N THR A 54 2.10 -5.13 0.10
CA THR A 54 1.64 -3.79 -0.28
C THR A 54 2.51 -2.69 0.34
N GLU A 55 2.47 -1.50 -0.24
CA GLU A 55 3.12 -0.28 0.26
C GLU A 55 2.11 0.78 0.73
N ASP A 56 2.43 1.40 1.88
CA ASP A 56 1.90 2.69 2.34
C ASP A 56 3.07 3.70 2.48
N PRO A 57 3.55 4.29 1.37
CA PRO A 57 4.78 5.09 1.35
C PRO A 57 4.80 6.29 2.30
N GLY A 58 3.68 6.68 2.92
CA GLY A 58 3.57 7.84 3.81
C GLY A 58 4.13 9.13 3.20
N SER A 59 4.01 10.27 3.91
CA SER A 59 4.50 11.53 3.35
C SER A 59 6.02 11.55 3.13
N SER A 60 6.78 10.72 3.84
CA SER A 60 8.24 10.66 3.73
C SER A 60 8.75 9.83 2.56
N GLN A 61 8.03 8.81 2.08
CA GLN A 61 8.45 8.00 0.91
C GLN A 61 7.73 8.33 -0.39
N GLN A 62 6.77 9.23 -0.36
CA GLN A 62 6.16 9.82 -1.56
C GLN A 62 7.13 10.61 -2.45
N PHE A 63 6.76 10.80 -3.71
CA PHE A 63 7.47 11.67 -4.67
C PHE A 63 6.55 12.78 -5.19
N PRO A 64 7.05 14.01 -5.40
CA PRO A 64 6.23 15.08 -5.98
C PRO A 64 5.56 14.68 -7.28
N VAL A 65 4.34 15.14 -7.52
CA VAL A 65 3.67 14.99 -8.83
C VAL A 65 4.56 15.56 -9.94
N GLY A 66 4.71 14.81 -11.03
CA GLY A 66 5.59 15.19 -12.14
C GLY A 66 7.09 15.10 -11.84
N SER A 67 7.49 14.45 -10.74
CA SER A 67 8.89 14.19 -10.44
C SER A 67 9.61 13.56 -11.63
N THR A 68 10.78 14.10 -11.96
CA THR A 68 11.69 13.55 -12.97
C THR A 68 12.74 12.61 -12.36
N ASP A 69 12.64 12.33 -11.05
CA ASP A 69 13.53 11.39 -10.38
C ASP A 69 13.33 9.98 -10.98
N PRO A 70 14.38 9.30 -11.46
CA PRO A 70 14.26 7.95 -11.98
C PRO A 70 13.78 6.91 -10.95
N ALA A 71 13.86 7.22 -9.65
CA ALA A 71 13.30 6.39 -8.57
C ALA A 71 11.83 6.66 -8.30
N ALA A 72 11.24 7.73 -8.86
CA ALA A 72 9.86 8.09 -8.59
C ALA A 72 8.88 7.00 -9.03
N THR A 73 7.99 6.62 -8.11
CA THR A 73 6.98 5.59 -8.34
C THR A 73 5.75 5.88 -7.47
N THR A 74 4.59 5.41 -7.92
CA THR A 74 3.42 5.24 -7.05
C THR A 74 3.63 4.02 -6.14
N ALA A 75 2.76 3.84 -5.15
CA ALA A 75 2.76 2.64 -4.31
C ALA A 75 2.65 1.36 -5.15
N ARG A 76 3.26 0.28 -4.68
CA ARG A 76 3.41 -0.97 -5.43
C ARG A 76 2.90 -2.15 -4.65
N LEU A 77 2.50 -3.15 -5.43
CA LEU A 77 2.38 -4.52 -4.97
C LEU A 77 3.67 -5.27 -5.33
N TRP A 78 4.33 -5.82 -4.32
CA TRP A 78 5.54 -6.62 -4.46
C TRP A 78 5.23 -8.11 -4.39
N TRP A 79 5.94 -8.90 -5.18
CA TRP A 79 6.03 -10.35 -5.05
C TRP A 79 7.43 -10.67 -4.50
N VAL A 80 7.47 -11.32 -3.33
CA VAL A 80 8.70 -11.55 -2.56
C VAL A 80 8.84 -13.05 -2.29
N LYS A 81 9.96 -13.66 -2.63
CA LYS A 81 10.20 -15.05 -2.27
C LYS A 81 10.52 -15.17 -0.77
N LEU A 82 9.81 -16.03 -0.04
CA LEU A 82 9.97 -16.15 1.41
C LEU A 82 11.33 -16.75 1.82
N ALA A 83 11.91 -17.60 0.97
CA ALA A 83 13.18 -18.28 1.26
C ALA A 83 14.39 -17.34 1.14
N GLU A 84 14.38 -16.49 0.12
CA GLU A 84 15.56 -15.73 -0.34
C GLU A 84 15.42 -14.22 -0.10
N GLY A 85 14.19 -13.72 0.06
CA GLY A 85 13.91 -12.28 0.11
C GLY A 85 14.00 -11.59 -1.26
N ASP A 86 14.15 -12.34 -2.37
CA ASP A 86 14.12 -11.76 -3.71
C ASP A 86 12.78 -11.08 -3.98
N MET A 87 12.82 -9.80 -4.39
CA MET A 87 11.63 -8.98 -4.60
C MET A 87 11.48 -8.57 -6.06
N THR A 88 10.25 -8.59 -6.56
CA THR A 88 9.88 -8.01 -7.85
C THR A 88 8.58 -7.24 -7.74
N VAL A 89 8.44 -6.18 -8.52
CA VAL A 89 7.19 -5.40 -8.57
C VAL A 89 6.17 -6.17 -9.41
N ALA A 90 5.07 -6.58 -8.80
CA ALA A 90 3.96 -7.26 -9.48
C ALA A 90 2.99 -6.25 -10.12
N ALA A 91 2.75 -5.12 -9.45
CA ALA A 91 1.88 -4.06 -9.95
C ALA A 91 2.21 -2.70 -9.33
N LYS A 92 1.71 -1.63 -9.96
CA LYS A 92 1.78 -0.26 -9.45
C LYS A 92 0.37 0.33 -9.36
N VAL A 93 0.13 1.16 -8.35
CA VAL A 93 -1.11 1.93 -8.24
C VAL A 93 -1.17 2.95 -9.37
N ASP A 94 -2.32 3.01 -10.05
CA ASP A 94 -2.64 4.05 -11.03
C ASP A 94 -3.42 5.17 -10.33
N GLN A 95 -2.79 6.34 -10.21
CA GLN A 95 -3.36 7.54 -9.57
C GLN A 95 -4.06 8.47 -10.57
N SER A 96 -4.26 8.06 -11.83
CA SER A 96 -4.76 8.95 -12.90
C SER A 96 -6.19 9.47 -12.71
N ALA A 97 -6.96 8.90 -11.77
CA ALA A 97 -8.28 9.41 -11.46
C ALA A 97 -8.28 10.58 -10.45
N ASP A 98 -7.14 10.87 -9.80
CA ASP A 98 -6.95 12.08 -8.99
C ASP A 98 -7.02 13.33 -9.89
N GLU A 99 -7.72 14.38 -9.43
CA GLU A 99 -8.08 15.56 -10.26
C GLU A 99 -8.94 15.23 -11.50
N GLY A 100 -9.42 13.99 -11.61
CA GLY A 100 -10.28 13.54 -12.69
C GLY A 100 -11.74 14.00 -12.53
N PRO A 101 -12.63 13.69 -13.49
CA PRO A 101 -14.02 14.14 -13.46
C PRO A 101 -14.84 13.64 -12.25
N THR A 102 -14.37 12.59 -11.58
CA THR A 102 -15.00 11.99 -10.40
C THR A 102 -14.51 12.57 -9.08
N ASP A 103 -13.43 13.34 -9.13
CA ASP A 103 -12.83 13.95 -7.96
C ASP A 103 -13.53 15.27 -7.63
N VAL A 104 -14.09 15.35 -6.44
CA VAL A 104 -14.78 16.54 -5.93
C VAL A 104 -13.92 17.30 -4.93
N ASP A 105 -12.68 16.86 -4.71
CA ASP A 105 -11.71 17.64 -3.98
C ASP A 105 -11.43 18.99 -4.71
N ALA A 106 -10.79 19.92 -4.03
CA ALA A 106 -10.36 21.17 -4.66
C ALA A 106 -8.85 21.37 -4.52
N ALA A 107 -8.15 20.32 -4.10
CA ALA A 107 -6.72 20.36 -3.90
C ALA A 107 -6.02 20.06 -5.22
N ARG A 108 -4.69 20.11 -5.17
CA ARG A 108 -3.86 19.58 -6.24
C ARG A 108 -3.73 18.07 -6.06
N ALA A 109 -3.37 17.38 -7.14
CA ALA A 109 -3.04 15.98 -7.14
C ALA A 109 -2.08 15.62 -6.00
N GLY A 110 -2.40 14.51 -5.34
CA GLY A 110 -1.55 13.88 -4.34
C GLY A 110 -0.22 13.48 -4.94
N ASN A 111 0.81 13.46 -4.10
CA ASN A 111 2.12 12.97 -4.51
C ASN A 111 2.03 11.52 -5.04
N LEU A 112 3.01 11.10 -5.82
CA LEU A 112 3.14 9.69 -6.18
C LEU A 112 3.40 8.87 -4.90
N GLY A 113 2.58 7.87 -4.65
CA GLY A 113 2.59 7.09 -3.41
C GLY A 113 1.69 7.66 -2.30
N ASP A 114 0.89 8.69 -2.59
CA ASP A 114 -0.16 9.18 -1.69
C ASP A 114 -1.43 8.34 -1.75
N TRP A 115 -1.59 7.58 -2.84
CA TRP A 115 -2.48 6.43 -2.86
C TRP A 115 -1.69 5.19 -2.52
N GLU A 116 -2.29 4.36 -1.68
CA GLU A 116 -1.67 3.19 -1.12
C GLU A 116 -2.23 1.95 -1.83
N SER A 117 -1.35 1.01 -2.14
CA SER A 117 -1.80 -0.37 -2.27
C SER A 117 -2.09 -0.88 -0.86
N SER A 118 -3.24 -1.51 -0.65
CA SER A 118 -3.64 -1.96 0.68
C SER A 118 -4.48 -3.23 0.56
N GLY A 119 -4.51 -4.07 1.58
CA GLY A 119 -5.29 -5.30 1.64
C GLY A 119 -5.04 -6.21 0.43
N VAL A 120 -4.25 -7.26 0.60
CA VAL A 120 -4.07 -8.31 -0.42
C VAL A 120 -4.55 -9.63 0.14
N VAL A 121 -5.29 -10.39 -0.67
CA VAL A 121 -5.71 -11.75 -0.34
C VAL A 121 -5.60 -12.67 -1.54
N ASP A 122 -5.18 -13.91 -1.30
CA ASP A 122 -5.21 -14.95 -2.32
C ASP A 122 -6.68 -15.32 -2.60
N ALA A 123 -7.08 -15.14 -3.85
CA ALA A 123 -8.43 -15.42 -4.34
C ALA A 123 -8.44 -16.53 -5.40
N SER A 124 -7.38 -17.35 -5.44
CA SER A 124 -7.14 -18.38 -6.45
C SER A 124 -8.21 -19.46 -6.44
N GLU A 125 -8.79 -19.79 -5.29
CA GLU A 125 -9.88 -20.77 -5.18
C GLU A 125 -11.12 -20.34 -5.96
N VAL A 126 -11.40 -19.03 -6.02
CA VAL A 126 -12.62 -18.48 -6.63
C VAL A 126 -12.38 -18.07 -8.08
N PHE A 127 -11.24 -17.41 -8.35
CA PHE A 127 -10.98 -16.79 -9.67
C PHE A 127 -9.93 -17.55 -10.50
N GLY A 128 -9.42 -18.68 -9.99
CA GLY A 128 -8.41 -19.52 -10.64
C GLY A 128 -6.98 -19.17 -10.23
N PRO A 129 -5.99 -20.04 -10.55
CA PRO A 129 -4.64 -19.94 -10.01
C PRO A 129 -3.95 -18.58 -10.20
N GLY A 130 -3.27 -18.12 -9.16
CA GLY A 130 -2.50 -16.87 -9.13
C GLY A 130 -3.38 -15.62 -9.10
N ALA A 131 -4.66 -15.75 -8.72
CA ALA A 131 -5.57 -14.62 -8.63
C ALA A 131 -5.53 -14.01 -7.23
N PHE A 132 -5.37 -12.69 -7.15
CA PHE A 132 -5.37 -11.94 -5.91
C PHE A 132 -6.40 -10.82 -5.97
N LEU A 133 -7.10 -10.59 -4.86
CA LEU A 133 -7.87 -9.37 -4.66
C LEU A 133 -6.99 -8.38 -3.90
N VAL A 134 -6.91 -7.16 -4.42
CA VAL A 134 -6.10 -6.08 -3.85
C VAL A 134 -6.96 -4.82 -3.75
N THR A 135 -6.87 -4.11 -2.64
CA THR A 135 -7.54 -2.81 -2.49
C THR A 135 -6.57 -1.64 -2.71
N ILE A 136 -7.12 -0.50 -3.10
CA ILE A 136 -6.39 0.77 -3.21
C ILE A 136 -7.04 1.77 -2.28
N GLN A 137 -6.26 2.39 -1.39
CA GLN A 137 -6.70 3.54 -0.61
C GLN A 137 -6.30 4.82 -1.34
N ALA A 138 -7.28 5.50 -1.95
CA ALA A 138 -7.05 6.69 -2.76
C ALA A 138 -7.31 7.96 -1.94
N SER A 139 -6.33 8.32 -1.11
CA SER A 139 -6.52 9.31 -0.03
C SER A 139 -6.86 10.73 -0.52
N THR A 140 -6.43 11.09 -1.73
CA THR A 140 -6.68 12.38 -2.40
C THR A 140 -7.87 12.36 -3.35
N LEU A 141 -8.29 11.20 -3.87
CA LEU A 141 -9.53 11.10 -4.64
C LEU A 141 -10.73 11.25 -3.71
N TRP A 142 -11.45 12.37 -3.75
CA TRP A 142 -12.67 12.52 -2.94
C TRP A 142 -13.87 12.35 -3.85
N LEU A 143 -14.73 11.38 -3.55
CA LEU A 143 -15.94 11.14 -4.34
C LEU A 143 -17.12 12.00 -3.86
N GLU A 144 -17.15 12.28 -2.56
CA GLU A 144 -18.14 13.16 -1.92
C GLU A 144 -17.46 13.96 -0.80
N LYS A 145 -17.93 15.18 -0.58
CA LYS A 145 -17.53 16.02 0.55
C LYS A 145 -18.69 16.77 1.16
N GLU A 146 -18.65 16.95 2.47
CA GLU A 146 -19.58 17.78 3.23
C GLU A 146 -18.78 18.71 4.13
N ILE A 147 -18.95 20.02 3.97
CA ILE A 147 -18.39 21.01 4.88
C ILE A 147 -19.36 21.16 6.06
N VAL A 148 -18.94 20.68 7.22
CA VAL A 148 -19.71 20.83 8.46
C VAL A 148 -19.23 22.09 9.16
N ALA A 149 -20.07 23.10 9.19
CA ALA A 149 -19.86 24.28 10.02
C ALA A 149 -19.69 23.83 11.49
N PRO A 150 -18.88 24.52 12.31
CA PRO A 150 -18.79 24.19 13.72
C PRO A 150 -20.22 24.22 14.30
N ALA A 151 -20.61 23.13 14.96
CA ALA A 151 -21.87 23.10 15.71
C ALA A 151 -21.85 24.19 16.79
N ASP A 152 -22.99 24.40 17.45
CA ASP A 152 -23.18 25.29 18.60
C ASP A 152 -22.38 24.85 19.85
N ASP A 153 -21.26 24.14 19.68
CA ASP A 153 -20.40 23.67 20.74
C ASP A 153 -19.84 24.87 21.53
N PRO A 154 -20.08 24.95 22.85
CA PRO A 154 -19.63 26.06 23.68
C PRO A 154 -18.11 26.08 23.92
N GLY A 155 -17.35 25.11 23.40
CA GLY A 155 -15.90 25.04 23.52
C GLY A 155 -15.13 26.19 22.80
N PRO A 156 -13.93 26.54 23.27
CA PRO A 156 -13.13 27.67 22.75
C PRO A 156 -12.51 27.42 21.36
N LEU A 157 -12.61 26.20 20.81
CA LEU A 157 -12.00 25.79 19.54
C LEU A 157 -13.07 25.44 18.51
N LYS A 158 -13.97 26.38 18.22
CA LYS A 158 -14.97 26.27 17.15
C LYS A 158 -14.29 26.11 15.79
N ARG A 159 -13.99 24.88 15.39
CA ARG A 159 -13.46 24.56 14.07
C ARG A 159 -14.46 23.65 13.37
N GLY A 160 -14.95 24.09 12.21
CA GLY A 160 -15.65 23.20 11.30
C GLY A 160 -14.73 22.07 10.85
N TYR A 161 -15.31 21.03 10.27
CA TYR A 161 -14.56 19.92 9.69
C TYR A 161 -15.18 19.51 8.36
N THR A 162 -14.37 18.91 7.51
CA THR A 162 -14.83 18.35 6.24
C THR A 162 -14.99 16.85 6.41
N LYS A 163 -16.20 16.33 6.19
CA LYS A 163 -16.37 14.89 5.95
C LYS A 163 -16.00 14.62 4.50
N LYS A 164 -15.27 13.54 4.27
CA LYS A 164 -14.96 13.06 2.93
C LYS A 164 -15.34 11.60 2.78
N ARG A 165 -15.86 11.23 1.62
CA ARG A 165 -15.83 9.85 1.14
C ARG A 165 -14.62 9.73 0.22
N ALA A 166 -13.53 9.18 0.75
CA ALA A 166 -12.36 8.87 -0.06
C ALA A 166 -12.71 7.81 -1.11
N GLY A 167 -12.05 7.91 -2.25
CA GLY A 167 -12.10 6.91 -3.30
C GLY A 167 -11.31 5.66 -2.91
N GLY A 168 -11.38 4.69 -3.79
CA GLY A 168 -10.64 3.45 -3.67
C GLY A 168 -11.03 2.51 -4.79
N GLN A 169 -10.29 1.42 -4.90
CA GLN A 169 -10.54 0.40 -5.90
C GLN A 169 -10.42 -0.99 -5.25
N LEU A 170 -11.23 -1.93 -5.71
CA LEU A 170 -11.00 -3.36 -5.52
C LEU A 170 -10.59 -3.93 -6.87
N VAL A 171 -9.39 -4.48 -6.94
CA VAL A 171 -8.77 -4.96 -8.16
C VAL A 171 -8.57 -6.47 -8.06
N LEU A 172 -8.99 -7.18 -9.10
CA LEU A 172 -8.59 -8.57 -9.32
C LEU A 172 -7.33 -8.56 -10.19
N LEU A 173 -6.22 -9.05 -9.63
CA LEU A 173 -4.94 -9.14 -10.33
C LEU A 173 -4.54 -10.60 -10.50
N ARG A 174 -3.79 -10.90 -11.57
CA ARG A 174 -3.21 -12.23 -11.80
C ARG A 174 -1.68 -12.15 -11.78
N VAL A 175 -1.05 -12.88 -10.87
CA VAL A 175 0.41 -13.05 -10.80
C VAL A 175 0.75 -14.49 -11.20
N PRO A 176 1.17 -14.75 -12.45
CA PRO A 176 1.55 -16.09 -12.86
C PRO A 176 2.76 -16.60 -12.07
N GLY A 177 2.66 -17.80 -11.51
CA GLY A 177 3.76 -18.43 -10.75
C GLY A 177 3.84 -18.02 -9.28
N ALA A 178 2.89 -17.19 -8.81
CA ALA A 178 2.60 -17.02 -7.40
C ALA A 178 1.88 -18.26 -6.83
#